data_AF-A0AAU8J3U4-F1
#
_entry.id   AF-A0AAU8J3U4-F1
#
_cell.length_a   1.000
_cell.length_b   1.000
_cell.length_c   1.000
_cell.angle_alpha   90.00
_cell.angle_beta   90.00
_cell.angle_gamma   90.00
#
_symmetry.space_group_name_H-M   'P 1'
#
loop_
_entity.id
_entity.type
_entity.pdbx_description
1 polymer ?
#
loop_
_entity_poly.entity_id
_entity_poly.type
_entity_poly.pdbx_seq_one_letter_code
_entity_poly.pdbx_strand_id
1 'polypeptide(L)'
;MSLNAEERRRTGTELRSNLALTGLTDQQVAADLEWTQDRLTNTLDIEGADPVDVWQLRDYLAQAVRDAGREPVPFTVLTDRSRKMARAWFGLRTAPRHDFTPTA
;
A
#
# COMPACT_ATOMS: atom_id res chain seq x y z
N MET A 1 -9.52 -3.49 -12.98
CA MET A 1 -8.80 -4.69 -13.45
C MET A 1 -8.65 -5.62 -12.27
N SER A 2 -9.09 -6.87 -12.41
CA SER A 2 -8.89 -7.89 -11.38
C SER A 2 -7.53 -8.55 -11.60
N LEU A 3 -6.71 -8.62 -10.55
CA LEU A 3 -5.41 -9.29 -10.59
C LEU A 3 -5.60 -10.81 -10.66
N ASN A 4 -4.84 -11.47 -11.52
CA ASN A 4 -4.76 -12.93 -11.53
C ASN A 4 -3.97 -13.45 -10.30
N ALA A 5 -4.04 -14.75 -10.02
CA ALA A 5 -3.44 -15.34 -8.81
C ALA A 5 -1.92 -15.10 -8.71
N GLU A 6 -1.21 -15.11 -9.85
CA GLU A 6 0.23 -14.87 -9.88
C GLU A 6 0.55 -13.38 -9.63
N GLU A 7 -0.21 -12.47 -10.22
CA GLU A 7 -0.10 -11.03 -9.99
C GLU A 7 -0.38 -10.67 -8.53
N ARG A 8 -1.37 -11.31 -7.90
CA ARG A 8 -1.68 -11.14 -6.46
C ARG A 8 -0.49 -11.57 -5.60
N ARG A 9 0.01 -12.78 -5.81
CA ARG A 9 1.17 -13.32 -5.08
C ARG A 9 2.40 -12.43 -5.22
N ARG A 10 2.69 -11.96 -6.45
CA ARG A 10 3.80 -11.06 -6.71
C ARG A 10 3.62 -9.72 -6.00
N THR A 11 2.45 -9.09 -6.15
CA THR A 11 2.16 -7.80 -5.52
C THR A 11 2.20 -7.90 -4.00
N GLY A 12 1.71 -9.00 -3.41
CA GLY A 12 1.82 -9.24 -1.97
C GLY A 12 3.26 -9.39 -1.51
N THR A 13 4.12 -10.03 -2.31
CA THR A 13 5.56 -10.10 -2.03
C THR A 13 6.22 -8.71 -2.09
N GLU A 14 5.84 -7.88 -3.07
CA GLU A 14 6.32 -6.50 -3.21
C GLU A 14 5.87 -5.61 -2.03
N LEU A 15 4.62 -5.75 -1.57
CA LEU A 15 4.11 -5.04 -0.40
C LEU A 15 4.90 -5.42 0.87
N ARG A 16 5.09 -6.71 1.11
CA ARG A 16 5.90 -7.19 2.25
C ARG A 16 7.35 -6.72 2.19
N SER A 17 7.94 -6.71 1.00
CA SER A 17 9.30 -6.22 0.80
C SER A 17 9.41 -4.73 1.15
N ASN A 18 8.42 -3.92 0.73
CA ASN A 18 8.37 -2.51 1.10
C ASN A 18 8.13 -2.31 2.60
N LEU A 19 7.28 -3.12 3.23
CA LEU A 19 7.09 -3.10 4.69
C LEU A 19 8.39 -3.42 5.44
N ALA A 20 9.15 -4.41 4.99
CA ALA A 20 10.46 -4.70 5.58
C ALA A 20 11.46 -3.53 5.42
N LEU A 21 11.32 -2.72 4.37
CA LEU A 21 12.14 -1.53 4.16
C LEU A 21 11.77 -0.35 5.05
N THR A 22 10.51 -0.22 5.49
CA THR A 22 10.11 0.84 6.43
C THR A 22 10.72 0.63 7.82
N GLY A 23 11.01 -0.63 8.18
CA GLY A 23 11.42 -1.00 9.53
C GLY A 23 10.27 -0.98 10.55
N LEU A 24 9.03 -0.82 10.08
CA LEU A 24 7.82 -0.86 10.92
C LEU A 24 7.32 -2.30 11.07
N THR A 25 6.69 -2.57 12.20
CA THR A 25 5.97 -3.83 12.45
C THR A 25 4.57 -3.78 11.87
N ASP A 26 3.99 -4.95 11.59
CA ASP A 26 2.60 -5.08 11.10
C ASP A 26 1.61 -4.35 12.03
N GLN A 27 1.83 -4.41 13.34
CA GLN A 27 0.98 -3.75 14.32
C GLN A 27 1.05 -2.21 14.23
N GLN A 28 2.23 -1.65 13.98
CA GLN A 28 2.38 -0.20 13.81
C GLN A 28 1.69 0.28 12.54
N VAL A 29 1.87 -0.45 11.44
CA VAL A 29 1.22 -0.11 10.17
C VAL A 29 -0.30 -0.25 10.27
N ALA A 30 -0.80 -1.29 10.94
CA ALA A 30 -2.22 -1.45 11.19
C ALA A 30 -2.76 -0.31 12.05
N ALA A 31 -2.04 0.08 13.11
CA ALA A 31 -2.45 1.19 13.97
C ALA A 31 -2.48 2.54 13.23
N ASP A 32 -1.45 2.84 12.43
CA ASP A 32 -1.35 4.08 11.65
C ASP A 32 -2.45 4.19 10.58
N LEU A 33 -2.86 3.05 10.00
CA LEU A 33 -3.93 2.99 9.02
C LEU A 33 -5.33 2.86 9.66
N GLU A 34 -5.41 2.80 10.99
CA GLU A 34 -6.64 2.50 11.75
C GLU A 34 -7.31 1.20 11.29
N TRP A 35 -6.49 0.19 10.98
CA TRP A 35 -6.89 -1.13 10.51
C TRP A 35 -6.74 -2.19 11.59
N THR A 36 -7.50 -3.27 11.46
CA THR A 36 -7.26 -4.50 12.20
C THR A 36 -6.09 -5.28 11.59
N GLN A 37 -5.41 -6.09 12.40
CA GLN A 37 -4.32 -6.95 11.93
C GLN A 37 -4.80 -7.91 10.82
N ASP A 38 -5.99 -8.50 10.96
CA ASP A 38 -6.59 -9.33 9.90
C ASP A 38 -6.77 -8.56 8.59
N ARG A 39 -7.24 -7.31 8.63
CA ARG A 39 -7.40 -6.49 7.43
C ARG A 39 -6.06 -6.19 6.77
N LEU A 40 -5.04 -5.88 7.57
CA LEU A 40 -3.69 -5.67 7.05
C LEU A 40 -3.13 -6.93 6.40
N THR A 41 -3.22 -8.09 7.06
CA THR A 41 -2.76 -9.38 6.54
C THR A 41 -3.47 -9.73 5.23
N ASN A 42 -4.80 -9.64 5.19
CA ASN A 42 -5.58 -9.88 3.97
C ASN A 42 -5.16 -8.95 2.82
N THR A 43 -4.84 -7.70 3.14
CA THR A 43 -4.36 -6.71 2.15
C THR A 43 -2.94 -7.00 1.68
N LEU A 44 -2.05 -7.43 2.57
CA LEU A 44 -0.69 -7.86 2.24
C LEU A 44 -0.67 -9.12 1.35
N ASP A 45 -1.64 -10.02 1.54
CA ASP A 45 -1.80 -11.22 0.71
C ASP A 45 -2.68 -11.00 -0.53
N ILE A 46 -3.41 -9.87 -0.59
CA ILE A 46 -4.39 -9.57 -1.65
C ILE A 46 -5.45 -10.69 -1.74
N GLU A 47 -5.78 -11.27 -0.59
CA GLU A 47 -6.83 -12.28 -0.43
C GLU A 47 -8.12 -11.59 0.01
N GLY A 48 -9.08 -11.49 -0.91
CA GLY A 48 -10.34 -10.78 -0.66
C GLY A 48 -10.19 -9.28 -0.39
N ALA A 49 -8.99 -8.72 -0.50
CA ALA A 49 -8.70 -7.32 -0.21
C ALA A 49 -9.44 -6.36 -1.14
N ASP A 50 -9.95 -5.27 -0.56
CA ASP A 50 -10.54 -4.20 -1.34
C ASP A 50 -9.44 -3.48 -2.16
N PRO A 51 -9.67 -3.20 -3.46
CA PRO A 51 -8.70 -2.46 -4.26
C PRO A 51 -8.27 -1.13 -3.63
N VAL A 52 -9.18 -0.44 -2.94
CA VAL A 52 -8.90 0.82 -2.23
C VAL A 52 -7.88 0.60 -1.12
N ASP A 53 -8.04 -0.46 -0.34
CA ASP A 53 -7.12 -0.82 0.75
C ASP A 53 -5.73 -1.13 0.19
N VAL A 54 -5.65 -1.93 -0.88
CA VAL A 54 -4.36 -2.23 -1.53
C VAL A 54 -3.65 -0.96 -1.99
N TRP A 55 -4.37 0.01 -2.55
CA TRP A 55 -3.79 1.29 -2.96
C TRP A 55 -3.39 2.17 -1.78
N GLN A 56 -4.17 2.16 -0.69
CA GLN A 56 -3.86 2.91 0.53
C GLN A 56 -2.59 2.37 1.19
N LEU A 57 -2.50 1.04 1.38
CA LEU A 57 -1.32 0.39 1.94
C LEU A 57 -0.07 0.64 1.08
N ARG A 58 -0.19 0.51 -0.24
CA ARG A 58 0.91 0.80 -1.17
C ARG A 58 1.44 2.22 -1.01
N ASP A 59 0.55 3.22 -0.96
CA ASP A 59 0.98 4.62 -0.85
C ASP A 59 1.62 4.91 0.51
N TYR A 60 1.01 4.40 1.58
CA TYR A 60 1.57 4.47 2.94
C TYR A 60 2.97 3.86 2.99
N LEU A 61 3.15 2.62 2.52
CA LEU A 61 4.46 1.97 2.51
C LEU A 61 5.48 2.74 1.67
N ALA A 62 5.09 3.23 0.49
CA ALA A 62 5.98 4.01 -0.34
C ALA A 62 6.38 5.36 0.29
N GLN A 63 5.52 5.96 1.11
CA GLN A 63 5.86 7.15 1.90
C GLN A 63 6.76 6.79 3.07
N ALA A 64 6.39 5.79 3.88
CA ALA A 64 7.16 5.35 5.04
C ALA A 64 8.58 4.89 4.68
N VAL A 65 8.78 4.24 3.52
CA VAL A 65 10.13 3.87 3.05
C VAL A 65 10.95 5.12 2.72
N ARG A 66 10.35 6.14 2.09
CA ARG A 66 11.03 7.40 1.77
C ARG A 66 11.36 8.20 3.02
N ASP A 67 10.45 8.22 3.99
CA ASP A 67 10.65 8.87 5.29
C ASP A 67 11.80 8.22 6.07
N ALA A 68 11.92 6.90 5.98
CA ALA A 68 13.07 6.14 6.47
C ALA A 68 14.37 6.37 5.66
N GLY A 69 14.39 7.30 4.69
CA GLY A 69 15.53 7.64 3.86
C GLY A 69 15.91 6.57 2.84
N ARG A 70 14.98 5.66 2.50
CA ARG A 70 15.20 4.54 1.58
C ARG A 70 14.36 4.70 0.31
N GLU A 71 14.69 3.93 -0.72
CA GLU A 71 13.88 3.86 -1.94
C GLU A 71 12.92 2.67 -1.90
N PRO A 72 11.62 2.87 -2.16
CA PRO A 72 10.64 1.79 -2.21
C PRO A 72 10.88 0.87 -3.41
N VAL A 73 10.65 -0.43 -3.21
CA VAL A 73 10.70 -1.42 -4.29
C VAL A 73 9.61 -1.09 -5.32
N PRO A 74 9.96 -1.01 -6.63
CA PRO A 74 8.99 -0.70 -7.66
C PRO A 74 7.96 -1.84 -7.76
N PHE A 75 6.68 -1.45 -7.78
CA PHE A 75 5.60 -2.39 -8.01
C PHE A 75 5.48 -2.75 -9.49
N THR A 76 5.45 -4.04 -9.81
CA THR A 76 5.32 -4.50 -11.20
C THR A 76 3.89 -4.40 -11.71
N VAL A 77 2.92 -4.58 -10.80
CA VAL A 77 1.49 -4.61 -11.11
C VAL A 77 0.82 -3.28 -10.74
N LEU A 78 1.13 -2.75 -9.55
CA LEU A 78 0.62 -1.45 -9.06
C LEU A 78 1.46 -0.27 -9.58
N THR A 79 1.65 -0.23 -10.90
CA THR A 79 2.38 0.84 -11.58
C THR A 79 1.60 2.17 -11.57
N ASP A 80 2.27 3.29 -11.86
CA ASP A 80 1.60 4.59 -12.01
C ASP A 80 0.52 4.56 -13.12
N ARG A 81 0.73 3.75 -14.16
CA ARG A 81 -0.26 3.49 -15.20
C ARG A 81 -1.51 2.81 -14.64
N SER A 82 -1.32 1.78 -13.80
CA SER A 82 -2.42 1.10 -13.10
C SER A 82 -3.15 2.05 -12.14
N ARG A 83 -2.43 3.00 -11.52
CA ARG A 83 -3.00 4.05 -10.66
C ARG A 83 -3.93 4.98 -11.42
N LYS A 84 -3.52 5.43 -12.61
CA LYS A 84 -4.36 6.27 -13.49
C LYS A 84 -5.64 5.54 -13.92
N MET A 85 -5.54 4.25 -14.20
CA MET A 85 -6.70 3.42 -14.55
C MET A 85 -7.62 3.15 -13.34
N ALA A 86 -7.07 2.89 -12.16
CA ALA A 86 -7.84 2.70 -10.94
C ALA A 86 -8.64 3.97 -10.56
N ARG A 87 -8.06 5.16 -10.72
CA ARG A 87 -8.78 6.44 -10.57
C ARG A 87 -9.97 6.56 -11.52
N ALA A 88 -9.83 6.05 -12.75
CA ALA A 88 -10.90 6.09 -13.75
C ALA A 88 -11.99 5.03 -13.51
N TRP A 89 -11.65 3.87 -12.95
CA TRP A 89 -12.58 2.73 -12.78
C TRP A 89 -13.32 2.70 -11.45
N PHE A 90 -12.74 3.23 -10.37
CA PHE A 90 -13.32 3.14 -9.02
C PHE A 90 -13.94 4.44 -8.50
N GLY A 91 -13.87 5.55 -9.24
CA GLY A 91 -14.37 6.84 -8.75
C GLY A 91 -13.76 7.24 -7.41
N LEU A 92 -12.48 6.88 -7.17
CA LEU A 92 -11.76 7.13 -5.93
C LEU A 92 -11.79 8.63 -5.62
N ARG A 93 -12.58 9.02 -4.60
CA ARG A 93 -12.45 10.34 -3.99
C ARG A 93 -11.00 10.49 -3.52
N THR A 94 -10.41 11.64 -3.81
CA THR A 94 -9.07 12.03 -3.38
C THR A 94 -8.90 11.70 -1.89
N ALA A 95 -7.93 10.84 -1.54
CA ALA A 95 -7.60 10.59 -0.14
C ALA A 95 -7.20 11.92 0.53
N PRO A 96 -7.70 12.23 1.74
CA PRO A 96 -7.28 13.42 2.46
C PRO A 96 -5.77 13.36 2.66
N ARG A 97 -5.07 14.41 2.20
CA ARG A 97 -3.66 14.61 2.52
C ARG A 97 -3.59 14.87 4.03
N HIS A 98 -3.05 13.94 4.80
CA HIS A 98 -2.51 14.28 6.10
C HIS A 98 -1.20 15.03 5.85
N ASP A 99 -1.21 16.35 6.06
CA ASP A 99 0.00 17.14 6.22
C ASP A 99 0.69 16.64 7.50
N PHE A 100 1.73 15.81 7.35
CA PHE A 100 2.73 15.66 8.39
C PHE A 100 3.69 16.84 8.24
N THR A 101 3.36 17.97 8.87
CA THR A 101 4.35 19.04 9.04
C THR A 101 5.43 18.51 9.99
N PRO A 102 6.71 18.47 9.58
CA PRO A 102 7.80 18.26 10.52
C PRO A 102 7.92 19.53 11.36
N THR A 103 7.43 19.48 12.60
CA THR A 103 7.73 20.53 13.58
C THR A 103 9.18 20.34 14.01
N ALA A 104 10.04 21.21 13.49
CA ALA A 104 11.41 21.41 13.95
C ALA A 104 11.45 22.03 15.36
#